data_AF-A0A397D6V6-F1
#
_entry.id   AF-A0A397D6V6-F1
#
_cell.length_a   1.000
_cell.length_b   1.000
_cell.length_c   1.000
_cell.angle_alpha   90.00
_cell.angle_beta   90.00
_cell.angle_gamma   90.00
#
_symmetry.space_group_name_H-M   'P 1'
#
loop_
_entity.id
_entity.type
_entity.pdbx_description
1 polymer ?
#
loop_
_entity_poly.entity_id
_entity_poly.type
_entity_poly.pdbx_seq_one_letter_code
_entity_poly.pdbx_strand_id
1 'polypeptide(L)'
;MNQVADTPGLLLRPDDQRNAIEKLALAILTKTKATVGFVVDPTGSSGTSVAVQLALRDELRAKLPEKAATSWIDLVSKIDVPYDPLLATMLPVSTATNEGLAKVDASVRTMLQSVVLGQNDQ
;
A
#
# COMPACT_ATOMS: atom_id res chain seq x y z
N MET A 1 13.12 -10.23 -13.02
CA MET A 1 12.32 -9.14 -13.60
C MET A 1 11.13 -8.95 -12.69
N ASN A 2 11.00 -7.81 -12.03
CA ASN A 2 9.90 -7.54 -11.10
C ASN A 2 8.85 -6.72 -11.84
N GLN A 3 7.59 -7.08 -11.71
CA GLN A 3 6.49 -6.32 -12.29
C GLN A 3 5.82 -5.50 -11.20
N VAL A 4 5.48 -4.24 -11.52
CA VAL A 4 4.69 -3.35 -10.68
C VAL A 4 3.37 -3.14 -11.40
N ALA A 5 2.26 -3.40 -10.72
CA ALA A 5 0.92 -3.16 -11.23
C ALA A 5 0.35 -1.92 -10.54
N ASP A 6 -0.11 -0.96 -11.35
CA ASP A 6 -0.90 0.15 -10.82
C ASP A 6 -2.33 -0.31 -10.61
N THR A 7 -2.88 -0.03 -9.44
CA THR A 7 -4.26 -0.39 -9.08
C THR A 7 -5.12 0.86 -9.07
N PRO A 8 -6.31 0.84 -9.70
CA PRO A 8 -7.29 1.90 -9.50
C PRO A 8 -7.53 2.14 -8.00
N GLY A 9 -7.70 3.41 -7.62
CA GLY A 9 -7.91 3.80 -6.23
C GLY A 9 -9.14 3.16 -5.59
N LEU A 10 -9.05 2.90 -4.28
CA LEU A 10 -10.15 2.40 -3.46
C LEU A 10 -10.67 3.51 -2.55
N LEU A 11 -11.98 3.59 -2.40
CA LEU A 11 -12.61 4.45 -1.39
C LEU A 11 -13.02 3.61 -0.17
N LEU A 12 -13.09 4.26 0.99
CA LEU A 12 -13.64 3.66 2.20
C LEU A 12 -15.16 3.62 2.09
N ARG A 13 -15.70 2.45 1.74
CA ARG A 13 -17.13 2.20 1.66
C ARG A 13 -17.43 0.69 1.68
N PRO A 14 -18.66 0.30 2.04
CA PRO A 14 -19.10 -1.10 1.99
C PRO A 14 -18.89 -1.76 0.62
N ASP A 15 -18.58 -3.06 0.61
CA ASP A 15 -18.23 -3.81 -0.60
C ASP A 15 -19.36 -3.87 -1.65
N ASP A 16 -20.61 -3.85 -1.21
CA ASP A 16 -21.80 -3.80 -2.06
C ASP A 16 -21.93 -2.45 -2.78
N GLN A 17 -21.45 -1.37 -2.18
CA GLN A 17 -21.45 0.00 -2.72
C GLN A 17 -20.22 0.32 -3.59
N ARG A 18 -19.24 -0.59 -3.67
CA ARG A 18 -18.06 -0.42 -4.54
C ARG A 18 -18.44 -0.56 -6.01
N ASN A 19 -17.86 0.29 -6.85
CA ASN A 19 -18.05 0.24 -8.29
C ASN A 19 -17.24 -0.91 -8.93
N ALA A 20 -17.41 -1.13 -10.24
CA ALA A 20 -16.74 -2.21 -10.95
C ALA A 20 -15.20 -2.08 -10.95
N ILE A 21 -14.68 -0.85 -10.97
CA ILE A 21 -13.24 -0.55 -10.98
C ILE A 21 -12.60 -0.89 -9.62
N GLU A 22 -13.26 -0.52 -8.51
CA GLU A 22 -12.81 -0.86 -7.16
C GLU A 22 -12.90 -2.37 -6.90
N LYS A 23 -13.97 -3.02 -7.38
CA LYS A 23 -14.12 -4.48 -7.29
C LYS A 23 -12.99 -5.19 -8.04
N LEU A 24 -12.56 -4.65 -9.18
CA LEU A 24 -11.39 -5.17 -9.90
C LEU A 24 -10.10 -4.98 -9.09
N ALA A 25 -9.88 -3.80 -8.50
CA ALA A 25 -8.71 -3.56 -7.65
C ALA A 25 -8.67 -4.53 -6.45
N LEU A 26 -9.79 -4.74 -5.77
CA LEU A 26 -9.90 -5.76 -4.71
C LEU A 26 -9.68 -7.19 -5.22
N ALA A 27 -10.18 -7.53 -6.41
CA ALA A 27 -9.95 -8.83 -7.02
C ALA A 27 -8.45 -9.04 -7.30
N ILE A 28 -7.74 -8.03 -7.80
CA ILE A 28 -6.29 -8.09 -8.01
C ILE A 28 -5.57 -8.32 -6.67
N LEU A 29 -5.91 -7.55 -5.64
CA LEU A 29 -5.30 -7.70 -4.32
C LEU A 29 -5.58 -9.08 -3.69
N THR A 30 -6.79 -9.62 -3.86
CA THR A 30 -7.18 -10.90 -3.24
C THR A 30 -6.75 -12.14 -4.02
N LYS A 31 -6.62 -12.04 -5.35
CA LYS A 31 -6.35 -13.20 -6.22
C LYS A 31 -4.88 -13.31 -6.64
N THR A 32 -4.07 -12.28 -6.44
CA THR A 32 -2.65 -12.31 -6.79
C THR A 32 -1.79 -12.62 -5.57
N LYS A 33 -0.62 -13.21 -5.79
CA LYS A 33 0.45 -13.35 -4.79
C LYS A 33 1.31 -12.08 -4.65
N ALA A 34 0.84 -10.94 -5.15
CA ALA A 34 1.59 -9.69 -5.14
C ALA A 34 1.78 -9.16 -3.71
N THR A 35 2.90 -8.46 -3.51
CA THR A 35 3.14 -7.59 -2.36
C THR A 35 2.32 -6.31 -2.50
N VAL A 36 1.79 -5.81 -1.40
CA VAL A 36 0.93 -4.61 -1.37
C VAL A 36 1.73 -3.42 -0.84
N GLY A 37 1.80 -2.36 -1.63
CA GLY A 37 2.24 -1.04 -1.18
C GLY A 37 1.05 -0.13 -0.97
N PHE A 38 0.77 0.25 0.28
CA PHE A 38 -0.30 1.19 0.60
C PHE A 38 0.27 2.59 0.74
N VAL A 39 -0.21 3.53 -0.07
CA VAL A 39 0.31 4.91 -0.12
C VAL A 39 -0.67 5.86 0.54
N VAL A 40 -0.19 6.59 1.54
CA VAL A 40 -0.91 7.67 2.22
C VAL A 40 -0.46 9.01 1.65
N ASP A 41 -1.43 9.86 1.32
CA ASP A 41 -1.21 11.27 1.03
C ASP A 41 -1.49 12.10 2.28
N PRO A 42 -0.47 12.65 2.96
CA PRO A 42 -0.64 13.41 4.18
C PRO A 42 -1.31 14.76 3.96
N THR A 43 -1.35 15.26 2.73
CA THR A 43 -1.85 16.61 2.41
C THR A 43 -3.38 16.69 2.39
N GLY A 44 -4.06 15.54 2.24
CA GLY A 44 -5.50 15.49 1.98
C GLY A 44 -5.91 16.01 0.58
N SER A 45 -4.96 16.40 -0.28
CA SER A 45 -5.24 16.87 -1.65
C SER A 45 -5.76 15.77 -2.58
N SER A 46 -5.64 14.50 -2.17
CA SER A 46 -6.22 13.33 -2.83
C SER A 46 -7.75 13.26 -2.77
N GLY A 47 -8.43 14.18 -2.07
CA GLY A 47 -9.89 14.18 -1.91
C GLY A 47 -10.38 13.30 -0.76
N THR A 48 -9.49 12.74 0.06
CA THR A 48 -9.82 12.00 1.29
C THR A 48 -8.92 12.44 2.44
N SER A 49 -9.49 12.54 3.64
CA SER A 49 -8.69 12.88 4.83
C SER A 49 -7.75 11.73 5.21
N VAL A 50 -6.65 12.05 5.90
CA VAL A 50 -5.69 11.04 6.38
C VAL A 50 -6.39 9.97 7.24
N ALA A 51 -7.33 10.37 8.10
CA ALA A 51 -8.11 9.44 8.90
C ALA A 51 -8.91 8.42 8.06
N VAL A 52 -9.51 8.86 6.95
CA VAL A 52 -10.25 7.98 6.03
C VAL A 52 -9.29 7.02 5.30
N GLN A 53 -8.11 7.51 4.91
CA GLN A 53 -7.08 6.68 4.28
C GLN A 53 -6.56 5.60 5.23
N LEU A 54 -6.32 5.94 6.51
CA LEU A 54 -5.90 4.99 7.54
C LEU A 54 -6.99 3.97 7.87
N ALA A 55 -8.26 4.38 7.92
CA ALA A 55 -9.36 3.45 8.11
C ALA A 55 -9.49 2.45 6.94
N LEU A 56 -9.29 2.90 5.69
CA LEU A 56 -9.26 2.02 4.52
C LEU A 56 -8.08 1.04 4.59
N ARG A 57 -6.90 1.51 5.00
CA ARG A 57 -5.73 0.66 5.21
C ARG A 57 -6.06 -0.45 6.21
N ASP A 58 -6.66 -0.12 7.34
CA ASP A 58 -6.96 -1.08 8.39
C ASP A 58 -8.03 -2.09 7.93
N GLU A 59 -9.06 -1.66 7.18
CA GLU A 59 -10.03 -2.54 6.53
C GLU A 59 -9.35 -3.54 5.59
N LEU A 60 -8.44 -3.08 4.73
CA LEU A 60 -7.74 -3.93 3.77
C LEU A 60 -6.78 -4.90 4.46
N ARG A 61 -6.07 -4.46 5.51
CA ARG A 61 -5.22 -5.33 6.31
C ARG A 61 -6.02 -6.43 7.02
N ALA A 62 -7.21 -6.10 7.52
CA ALA A 62 -8.11 -7.08 8.13
C ALA A 62 -8.67 -8.09 7.10
N LYS A 63 -8.96 -7.63 5.86
CA LYS A 63 -9.40 -8.51 4.76
C LYS A 63 -8.29 -9.39 4.19
N LEU A 64 -7.02 -8.96 4.29
CA LEU A 64 -5.86 -9.62 3.70
C LEU A 64 -4.80 -9.96 4.78
N PRO A 65 -5.14 -10.74 5.81
CA PRO A 65 -4.27 -10.94 6.97
C PRO A 65 -2.92 -11.57 6.62
N GLU A 66 -2.89 -12.51 5.67
CA GLU A 66 -1.66 -13.14 5.18
C GLU A 66 -0.71 -12.09 4.57
N LYS A 67 -1.25 -11.20 3.72
CA LYS A 67 -0.47 -10.13 3.09
C LYS A 67 -0.04 -9.08 4.10
N ALA A 68 -0.94 -8.70 5.00
CA ALA A 68 -0.66 -7.75 6.08
C ALA A 68 0.50 -8.22 6.99
N ALA A 69 0.69 -9.54 7.13
CA ALA A 69 1.75 -10.14 7.92
C ALA A 69 3.07 -10.31 7.16
N THR A 70 3.03 -10.61 5.86
CA THR A 70 4.21 -11.09 5.11
C THR A 70 4.66 -10.17 3.99
N SER A 71 3.74 -9.43 3.38
CA SER A 71 3.93 -8.79 2.09
C SER A 71 3.18 -7.46 1.99
N TRP A 72 3.34 -6.61 3.00
CA TRP A 72 2.72 -5.28 3.08
C TRP A 72 3.75 -4.21 3.45
N ILE A 73 3.73 -3.10 2.73
CA ILE A 73 4.52 -1.90 3.02
C ILE A 73 3.62 -0.67 3.06
N ASP A 74 3.73 0.12 4.12
CA ASP A 74 3.07 1.42 4.24
C ASP A 74 4.02 2.54 3.83
N LEU A 75 3.52 3.44 2.99
CA LEU A 75 4.26 4.54 2.40
C LEU A 75 3.55 5.84 2.73
N VAL A 76 4.30 6.85 3.16
CA VAL A 76 3.80 8.24 3.21
C VAL A 76 4.42 9.01 2.06
N SER A 77 3.57 9.49 1.15
CA SER A 77 3.97 10.26 -0.04
C SER A 77 4.09 11.75 0.27
N LYS A 78 4.67 12.51 -0.67
CA LYS A 78 4.75 13.98 -0.62
C LYS A 78 5.44 14.50 0.64
N ILE A 79 6.47 13.82 1.13
CA ILE A 79 7.20 14.23 2.35
C ILE A 79 7.95 15.56 2.21
N ASP A 80 8.00 16.10 0.99
CA ASP A 80 8.45 17.47 0.70
C ASP A 80 7.56 18.55 1.32
N VAL A 81 6.39 18.18 1.87
CA VAL A 81 5.52 19.06 2.66
C VAL A 81 5.42 18.58 4.11
N PRO A 82 5.15 19.48 5.08
CA PRO A 82 4.93 19.08 6.46
C PRO A 82 3.75 18.10 6.59
N TYR A 83 3.93 17.04 7.39
CA TYR A 83 2.91 16.03 7.66
C TYR A 83 2.88 15.63 9.13
N ASP A 84 1.77 14.99 9.53
CA ASP A 84 1.54 14.58 10.92
C ASP A 84 2.54 13.49 11.36
N PRO A 85 3.22 13.66 12.52
CA PRO A 85 4.08 12.64 13.12
C PRO A 85 3.42 11.26 13.31
N LEU A 86 2.09 11.18 13.32
CA LEU A 86 1.35 9.90 13.33
C LEU A 86 1.77 8.96 12.20
N LEU A 87 2.25 9.50 11.08
CA LEU A 87 2.70 8.73 9.92
C LEU A 87 4.18 8.33 9.97
N ALA A 88 4.89 8.66 11.06
CA ALA A 88 6.34 8.42 11.19
C ALA A 88 6.75 6.94 11.13
N THR A 89 5.81 6.01 11.38
CA THR A 89 6.07 4.57 11.27
C THR A 89 6.02 4.07 9.82
N MET A 90 5.54 4.89 8.88
CA MET A 90 5.46 4.56 7.45
C MET A 90 6.76 4.95 6.73
N LEU A 91 7.07 4.29 5.63
CA LEU A 91 8.26 4.62 4.85
C LEU A 91 8.05 5.95 4.09
N PRO A 92 8.85 7.00 4.38
CA PRO A 92 8.66 8.31 3.78
C PRO A 92 9.22 8.38 2.37
N VAL A 93 8.43 8.92 1.42
CA VAL A 93 8.81 9.08 0.02
C VAL A 93 8.34 10.41 -0.59
N SER A 94 9.16 10.98 -1.47
CA SER A 94 8.73 12.07 -2.35
C SER A 94 9.20 11.80 -3.77
N THR A 95 8.25 11.86 -4.71
CA THR A 95 8.54 11.80 -6.14
C THR A 95 9.05 13.14 -6.68
N ALA A 96 8.86 14.24 -5.93
CA ALA A 96 9.36 15.56 -6.31
C ALA A 96 10.86 15.70 -6.03
N THR A 97 11.32 15.16 -4.88
CA THR A 97 12.73 15.24 -4.46
C THR A 97 13.51 13.94 -4.71
N ASN A 98 12.84 12.87 -5.13
CA ASN A 98 13.36 11.49 -5.23
C ASN A 98 13.78 10.86 -3.90
N GLU A 99 13.46 11.51 -2.77
CA GLU A 99 13.78 10.98 -1.45
C GLU A 99 12.95 9.73 -1.15
N GLY A 100 13.58 8.74 -0.50
CA GLY A 100 12.93 7.51 -0.05
C GLY A 100 12.68 6.45 -1.14
N LEU A 101 12.65 6.80 -2.42
CA LEU A 101 12.32 5.86 -3.52
C LEU A 101 13.27 4.66 -3.58
N ALA A 102 14.58 4.87 -3.39
CA ALA A 102 15.56 3.78 -3.36
C ALA A 102 15.32 2.81 -2.19
N LYS A 103 14.82 3.31 -1.05
CA LYS A 103 14.47 2.47 0.11
C LYS A 103 13.22 1.64 -0.16
N VAL A 104 12.26 2.16 -0.94
CA VAL A 104 11.08 1.40 -1.39
C VAL A 104 11.54 0.19 -2.22
N ASP A 105 12.36 0.42 -3.25
CA ASP A 105 12.84 -0.65 -4.12
C ASP A 105 13.59 -1.73 -3.33
N ALA A 106 14.49 -1.33 -2.43
CA ALA A 106 15.21 -2.26 -1.55
C ALA A 106 14.24 -3.07 -0.66
N SER A 107 13.28 -2.40 -0.01
CA SER A 107 12.31 -3.04 0.89
C SER A 107 11.41 -4.03 0.15
N VAL A 108 10.91 -3.66 -1.03
CA VAL A 108 10.08 -4.52 -1.87
C VAL A 108 10.89 -5.73 -2.36
N ARG A 109 12.15 -5.56 -2.75
CA ARG A 109 13.01 -6.69 -3.16
C ARG A 109 13.22 -7.68 -2.02
N THR A 110 13.54 -7.20 -0.82
CA THR A 110 13.69 -8.06 0.36
C THR A 110 12.42 -8.82 0.68
N MET A 111 11.26 -8.16 0.58
CA MET A 111 9.95 -8.75 0.83
C MET A 111 9.58 -9.81 -0.21
N LEU A 112 9.86 -9.57 -1.49
CA LEU A 112 9.64 -10.56 -2.53
C LEU A 112 10.55 -11.78 -2.36
N GLN A 113 11.80 -11.59 -1.94
CA GLN A 113 12.73 -12.68 -1.67
C GLN A 113 12.29 -13.54 -0.48
N SER A 114 11.82 -12.93 0.61
CA SER A 114 11.35 -13.68 1.79
C SER A 114 10.09 -14.49 1.48
N VAL A 115 9.16 -13.94 0.68
CA VAL A 115 7.95 -14.66 0.24
C VAL A 115 8.30 -15.85 -0.65
N VAL A 116 9.30 -15.72 -1.54
CA VAL A 116 9.75 -16.85 -2.39
C VAL A 116 10.42 -17.94 -1.56
N LEU A 117 11.27 -17.57 -0.59
CA LEU A 117 11.96 -18.55 0.26
C LEU A 117 11.00 -19.29 1.19
N GLY A 118 10.02 -18.61 1.78
CA GLY A 118 9.00 -19.24 2.62
C GLY A 118 8.01 -20.14 1.86
N GLN A 119 8.02 -20.12 0.52
CA GLN A 119 7.23 -21.01 -0.34
C GLN A 119 7.96 -22.30 -0.73
N ASN A 120 9.27 -22.40 -0.50
CA ASN A 120 10.06 -23.60 -0.82
C ASN A 120 10.08 -24.65 0.30
N ASP A 121 9.53 -24.33 1.47
CA ASP A 121 9.45 -25.21 2.64
C ASP A 121 8.04 -25.83 2.85
N GLN A 122 7.17 -25.80 1.84
CA GLN A 122 5.88 -26.50 1.78
C GLN A 122 5.73 -27.26 0.45
#